data_AF-A0A7D8ER63-F1
#
_entry.id   AF-A0A7D8ER63-F1
#
_cell.length_a   1.000
_cell.length_b   1.000
_cell.length_c   1.000
_cell.angle_alpha   90.00
_cell.angle_beta   90.00
_cell.angle_gamma   90.00
#
_symmetry.space_group_name_H-M   'P 1'
#
loop_
_entity.id
_entity.type
_entity.pdbx_description
1 polymer ?
#
loop_
_entity_poly.entity_id
_entity_poly.type
_entity_poly.pdbx_seq_one_letter_code
_entity_poly.pdbx_strand_id
1 'polypeptide(L)'
;MKTYKGPHGDHVLQYWVKINKLICRLTDCYPRLTAVRVDLHYPKIVDNGDNISCFPNLEPGVISRMRESLRAKLEADRTRKEREGKRIYRCPLFIIWAKEYSESGKCHYHICLLFNKDAYYHLGDYEREDNLRGMITGAWYSALKLNRPGFPGECFVCELRLPDLRL
;
A
#
# COMPACT_ATOMS: atom_id res chain seq x y z
N MET A 1 -1.55 20.28 19.02
CA MET A 1 -0.68 19.67 17.98
C MET A 1 -0.21 20.79 17.06
N LYS A 2 1.10 20.92 16.77
CA LYS A 2 1.61 22.00 15.89
C LYS A 2 1.22 21.70 14.43
N THR A 3 0.66 22.68 13.75
CA THR A 3 0.27 22.61 12.33
C THR A 3 1.07 23.61 11.48
N TYR A 4 1.09 23.39 10.17
CA TYR A 4 1.58 24.36 9.19
C TYR A 4 0.57 24.45 8.03
N LYS A 5 0.45 25.63 7.42
CA LYS A 5 -0.38 25.80 6.22
C LYS A 5 0.32 25.23 5.00
N GLY A 6 -0.32 24.26 4.36
CA GLY A 6 0.04 23.80 3.02
C GLY A 6 -1.00 24.21 1.99
N PRO A 7 -0.79 23.80 0.72
CA PRO A 7 -1.66 24.17 -0.40
C PRO A 7 -3.08 23.60 -0.28
N HIS A 8 -3.29 22.57 0.55
CA HIS A 8 -4.58 21.88 0.71
C HIS A 8 -5.14 22.01 2.14
N GLY A 9 -4.65 22.96 2.92
CA GLY A 9 -5.11 23.23 4.28
C GLY A 9 -4.03 23.07 5.34
N ASP A 10 -4.46 22.90 6.59
CA ASP A 10 -3.55 22.75 7.72
C ASP A 10 -3.06 21.31 7.82
N HIS A 11 -1.74 21.15 7.86
CA HIS A 11 -1.08 19.85 7.98
C HIS A 11 -0.38 19.71 9.33
N VAL A 12 -0.30 18.47 9.82
CA VAL A 12 0.39 18.15 11.07
C VAL A 12 1.91 18.20 10.88
N LEU A 13 2.58 19.14 11.54
CA LEU A 13 4.02 19.34 11.40
C LEU A 13 4.82 18.09 11.78
N GLN A 14 4.39 17.36 12.81
CA GLN A 14 5.07 16.15 13.27
C GLN A 14 5.07 15.03 12.21
N TYR A 15 3.98 14.91 11.44
CA TYR A 15 3.92 13.92 10.37
C TYR A 15 4.86 14.28 9.23
N TRP A 16 4.91 15.56 8.86
CA TRP A 16 5.87 16.05 7.87
C TRP A 16 7.32 15.76 8.28
N VAL A 17 7.71 16.09 9.52
CA VAL A 17 9.08 15.82 10.01
C VAL A 17 9.41 14.33 9.96
N LYS A 18 8.48 13.45 10.35
CA LYS A 18 8.69 11.99 10.32
C LYS A 18 8.81 11.46 8.89
N ILE A 19 7.94 11.91 8.00
CA ILE A 19 7.94 11.51 6.58
C ILE A 19 9.23 12.00 5.91
N ASN A 20 9.62 13.26 6.12
CA ASN A 20 10.83 13.82 5.53
C ASN A 20 12.08 13.08 6.00
N LYS A 21 12.21 12.83 7.31
CA LYS A 21 13.31 12.02 7.87
C LYS A 21 13.38 10.61 7.28
N LEU A 22 12.22 9.98 7.07
CA LEU A 22 12.15 8.67 6.42
C LEU A 22 12.65 8.77 4.97
N ILE A 23 12.13 9.70 4.18
CA ILE A 23 12.50 9.87 2.76
C ILE A 23 14.00 10.17 2.61
N CYS A 24 14.56 11.10 3.39
CA CYS A 24 15.99 11.39 3.37
C CYS A 24 16.81 10.11 3.64
N ARG A 25 16.50 9.40 4.73
CA ARG A 25 17.19 8.15 5.08
C ARG A 25 17.10 7.10 3.98
N LEU A 26 15.95 6.96 3.34
CA LEU A 26 15.77 6.00 2.26
C LEU A 26 16.56 6.39 1.01
N THR A 27 16.64 7.68 0.71
CA THR A 27 17.38 8.20 -0.45
C THR A 27 18.89 8.01 -0.25
N ASP A 28 19.37 8.12 1.00
CA ASP A 28 20.76 7.81 1.34
C ASP A 28 21.08 6.30 1.22
N CYS A 29 20.12 5.43 1.53
CA CYS A 29 20.33 3.98 1.52
C CYS A 29 20.10 3.33 0.14
N TYR A 30 19.25 3.93 -0.69
CA TYR A 30 18.80 3.35 -1.96
C TYR A 30 18.94 4.39 -3.06
N PRO A 31 19.83 4.16 -4.05
CA PRO A 31 20.05 5.11 -5.16
C PRO A 31 18.79 5.42 -5.96
N ARG A 32 17.83 4.49 -5.98
CA ARG A 32 16.59 4.59 -6.73
C ARG A 32 15.43 4.10 -5.87
N LEU A 33 14.51 5.00 -5.55
CA LEU A 33 13.28 4.69 -4.84
C LEU A 33 12.09 4.69 -5.80
N THR A 34 11.14 3.79 -5.55
CA THR A 34 9.83 3.77 -6.18
C THR A 34 8.78 4.04 -5.10
N ALA A 35 7.87 4.97 -5.34
CA ALA A 35 6.70 5.17 -4.50
C ALA A 35 5.44 4.64 -5.19
N VAL A 36 4.63 3.92 -4.43
CA VAL A 36 3.34 3.42 -4.88
C VAL A 36 2.27 4.00 -3.95
N ARG A 37 1.31 4.72 -4.52
CA ARG A 37 0.10 5.13 -3.82
C ARG A 37 -0.93 4.02 -3.91
N VAL A 38 -1.53 3.69 -2.78
CA VAL A 38 -2.61 2.71 -2.68
C VAL A 38 -3.76 3.35 -1.93
N ASP A 39 -4.90 3.43 -2.59
CA ASP A 39 -6.14 3.91 -2.01
C ASP A 39 -7.01 2.68 -1.68
N LEU A 40 -7.19 2.42 -0.38
CA LEU A 40 -7.91 1.26 0.12
C LEU A 40 -9.28 1.65 0.64
N HIS A 41 -10.30 1.01 0.07
CA HIS A 41 -11.68 1.16 0.50
C HIS A 41 -12.19 -0.15 1.08
N TYR A 42 -13.04 -0.05 2.10
CA TYR A 42 -13.83 -1.18 2.52
C TYR A 42 -14.81 -1.57 1.41
N PRO A 43 -15.03 -2.88 1.18
CA PRO A 43 -16.01 -3.32 0.19
C PRO A 43 -17.40 -2.84 0.60
N LYS A 44 -18.23 -2.52 -0.39
CA LYS A 44 -19.64 -2.23 -0.16
C LYS A 44 -20.32 -3.51 0.28
N ILE A 45 -21.02 -3.47 1.41
CA ILE A 45 -21.94 -4.53 1.82
C ILE A 45 -23.16 -4.38 0.91
N VAL A 46 -23.23 -5.21 -0.14
CA VAL A 46 -24.40 -5.26 -1.01
C VAL A 46 -25.35 -6.32 -0.47
N ASP A 47 -26.56 -5.90 -0.14
CA ASP A 47 -27.69 -6.76 0.22
C ASP A 47 -28.56 -6.93 -1.03
N ASN A 48 -28.41 -8.08 -1.70
CA ASN A 48 -29.16 -8.41 -2.92
C ASN A 48 -30.49 -9.13 -2.61
N GLY A 49 -31.00 -9.05 -1.37
CA GLY A 49 -32.30 -9.60 -0.98
C GLY A 49 -32.27 -11.03 -0.45
N ASP A 50 -31.25 -11.84 -0.77
CA ASP A 50 -31.18 -13.23 -0.31
C ASP A 50 -29.85 -13.64 0.35
N ASN A 51 -28.77 -12.84 0.27
CA ASN A 51 -27.51 -13.06 0.99
C ASN A 51 -26.64 -11.78 1.04
N ILE A 52 -25.99 -11.54 2.18
CA ILE A 52 -24.91 -10.54 2.29
C ILE A 52 -23.72 -11.01 1.45
N SER A 53 -23.33 -10.19 0.49
CA SER A 53 -22.24 -10.48 -0.46
C SER A 53 -20.86 -10.65 0.19
N CYS A 54 -20.54 -9.91 1.26
CA CYS A 54 -19.25 -10.06 1.94
C CYS A 54 -19.29 -9.64 3.41
N PHE A 55 -18.50 -10.32 4.25
CA PHE A 55 -18.29 -9.99 5.66
C PHE A 55 -16.82 -9.62 5.90
N PRO A 56 -16.42 -8.37 5.63
CA PRO A 56 -15.04 -7.95 5.84
C PRO A 56 -14.71 -7.92 7.34
N ASN A 57 -13.48 -8.28 7.70
CA ASN A 57 -12.98 -8.07 9.05
C ASN A 57 -12.75 -6.56 9.31
N LEU A 58 -13.69 -5.94 10.03
CA LEU A 58 -13.64 -4.54 10.45
C LEU A 58 -12.95 -4.30 11.80
N GLU A 59 -12.35 -5.33 12.41
CA GLU A 59 -11.61 -5.19 13.66
C GLU A 59 -10.47 -4.15 13.53
N PRO A 60 -10.18 -3.40 14.60
CA PRO A 60 -9.05 -2.47 14.65
C PRO A 60 -7.74 -3.12 14.18
N GLY A 61 -6.84 -2.31 13.63
CA GLY A 61 -5.53 -2.79 13.18
C GLY A 61 -5.49 -3.40 11.77
N VAL A 62 -6.47 -3.09 10.90
CA VAL A 62 -6.50 -3.57 9.51
C VAL A 62 -5.21 -3.25 8.73
N ILE A 63 -4.62 -2.06 8.94
CA ILE A 63 -3.36 -1.65 8.31
C ILE A 63 -2.20 -2.50 8.80
N SER A 64 -2.17 -2.87 10.08
CA SER A 64 -1.15 -3.77 10.63
C SER A 64 -1.25 -5.16 10.01
N ARG A 65 -2.47 -5.70 9.86
CA ARG A 65 -2.71 -6.98 9.18
C ARG A 65 -2.28 -6.93 7.71
N MET A 66 -2.65 -5.85 7.00
CA MET A 66 -2.26 -5.65 5.60
C MET A 66 -0.74 -5.54 5.46
N ARG A 67 -0.08 -4.76 6.32
CA ARG A 67 1.39 -4.62 6.33
C ARG A 67 2.08 -5.97 6.53
N GLU A 68 1.62 -6.77 7.50
CA GLU A 68 2.23 -8.08 7.77
C GLU A 68 2.00 -9.06 6.62
N SER A 69 0.78 -9.06 6.07
CA SER A 69 0.46 -9.87 4.89
C SER A 69 1.28 -9.49 3.66
N LEU A 70 1.50 -8.19 3.42
CA LEU A 70 2.33 -7.69 2.33
C LEU A 70 3.80 -8.08 2.55
N ARG A 71 4.30 -7.92 3.78
CA ARG A 71 5.67 -8.33 4.13
C ARG A 71 5.89 -9.83 3.85
N ALA A 72 4.99 -10.69 4.29
CA ALA A 72 5.08 -12.13 4.05
C ALA A 72 5.09 -12.46 2.55
N LYS A 73 4.26 -11.78 1.75
CA LYS A 73 4.21 -11.94 0.29
C LYS A 73 5.52 -11.50 -0.39
N LEU A 74 6.09 -10.36 0.01
CA LEU A 74 7.37 -9.87 -0.53
C LEU A 74 8.54 -10.79 -0.17
N GLU A 75 8.55 -11.37 1.03
CA GLU A 75 9.56 -12.35 1.44
C GLU A 75 9.43 -13.64 0.63
N ALA A 76 8.20 -14.12 0.41
CA ALA A 76 7.95 -15.28 -0.45
C ALA A 76 8.37 -15.03 -1.91
N ASP A 77 8.10 -13.84 -2.46
CA ASP A 77 8.58 -13.45 -3.80
C ASP A 77 10.11 -13.41 -3.88
N ARG A 78 10.78 -12.89 -2.83
CA ARG A 78 12.24 -12.90 -2.75
C ARG A 78 12.79 -14.33 -2.80
N THR A 79 12.26 -15.23 -1.97
CA THR A 79 12.68 -16.63 -1.94
C THR A 79 12.40 -17.34 -3.27
N ARG A 80 11.28 -17.04 -3.93
CA ARG A 80 10.97 -17.55 -5.27
C ARG A 80 12.02 -17.09 -6.29
N LYS A 81 12.29 -15.79 -6.37
CA LYS A 81 13.28 -15.21 -7.28
C LYS A 81 14.68 -15.82 -7.06
N GLU A 82 15.06 -16.07 -5.81
CA GLU A 82 16.33 -16.69 -5.46
C GLU A 82 16.42 -18.13 -5.98
N ARG A 83 15.35 -18.93 -5.80
CA ARG A 83 15.27 -20.30 -6.36
C ARG A 83 15.32 -20.32 -7.89
N GLU A 84 14.78 -19.29 -8.53
CA GLU A 84 14.83 -19.12 -10.00
C GLU A 84 16.19 -18.60 -10.50
N GLY A 85 17.17 -18.37 -9.61
CA GLY A 85 18.48 -17.82 -9.97
C GLY A 85 18.44 -16.36 -10.39
N LYS A 86 17.36 -15.62 -10.07
CA LYS A 86 17.24 -14.19 -10.37
C LYS A 86 18.03 -13.37 -9.36
N ARG A 87 18.61 -12.26 -9.84
CA ARG A 87 19.32 -11.31 -8.97
C ARG A 87 18.37 -10.70 -7.93
N ILE A 88 18.78 -10.74 -6.67
CA ILE A 88 18.01 -10.21 -5.54
C ILE A 88 18.58 -8.86 -5.08
N TYR A 89 17.68 -7.91 -4.84
CA TYR A 89 18.01 -6.62 -4.23
C TYR A 89 17.29 -6.49 -2.89
N ARG A 90 17.98 -5.94 -1.89
CA ARG A 90 17.37 -5.68 -0.58
C ARG A 90 16.26 -4.63 -0.72
N CYS A 91 15.07 -4.95 -0.24
CA CYS A 91 13.90 -4.07 -0.31
C CYS A 91 13.03 -4.22 0.95
N PRO A 92 13.32 -3.48 2.03
CA PRO A 92 12.44 -3.42 3.18
C PRO A 92 11.13 -2.72 2.80
N LEU A 93 10.02 -3.14 3.42
CA LEU A 93 8.72 -2.51 3.23
C LEU A 93 8.62 -1.26 4.11
N PHE A 94 8.56 -0.08 3.49
CA PHE A 94 8.27 1.17 4.17
C PHE A 94 6.85 1.63 3.84
N ILE A 95 6.09 1.99 4.87
CA ILE A 95 4.68 2.34 4.76
C ILE A 95 4.39 3.67 5.46
N ILE A 96 3.76 4.57 4.73
CA ILE A 96 3.15 5.79 5.23
C ILE A 96 1.65 5.64 4.97
N TRP A 97 0.79 5.96 5.94
CA TRP A 97 -0.65 5.85 5.73
C TRP A 97 -1.41 6.94 6.49
N ALA A 98 -2.57 7.29 5.95
CA ALA A 98 -3.57 8.14 6.57
C ALA A 98 -4.93 7.43 6.49
N LYS A 99 -5.75 7.64 7.52
CA LYS A 99 -7.15 7.21 7.54
C LYS A 99 -8.00 8.45 7.35
N GLU A 100 -8.89 8.41 6.39
CA GLU A 100 -9.78 9.51 6.05
C GLU A 100 -11.23 9.02 6.03
N TYR A 101 -12.14 9.98 6.14
CA TYR A 101 -13.57 9.76 6.03
C TYR A 101 -14.08 10.67 4.92
N SER A 102 -14.77 10.10 3.93
CA SER A 102 -15.47 10.88 2.93
C SER A 102 -16.60 11.70 3.56
N GLU A 103 -17.13 12.67 2.83
CA GLU A 103 -18.34 13.42 3.22
C GLU A 103 -19.55 12.49 3.47
N SER A 104 -19.59 11.36 2.77
CA SER A 104 -20.60 10.30 2.98
C SER A 104 -20.32 9.39 4.18
N GLY A 105 -19.30 9.69 4.99
CA GLY A 105 -18.91 8.92 6.18
C GLY A 105 -18.18 7.61 5.88
N LYS A 106 -17.83 7.34 4.61
CA LYS A 106 -17.10 6.12 4.23
C LYS A 106 -15.64 6.28 4.62
N CYS A 107 -15.14 5.30 5.37
CA CYS A 107 -13.74 5.24 5.75
C CYS A 107 -12.89 4.68 4.60
N HIS A 108 -11.81 5.38 4.27
CA HIS A 108 -10.80 4.91 3.33
C HIS A 108 -9.39 5.20 3.88
N TYR A 109 -8.41 4.51 3.32
CA TYR A 109 -7.02 4.68 3.68
C TYR A 109 -6.20 5.09 2.46
N HIS A 110 -5.42 6.15 2.60
CA HIS A 110 -4.38 6.50 1.66
C HIS A 110 -3.05 5.95 2.16
N ILE A 111 -2.40 5.12 1.36
CA ILE A 111 -1.12 4.50 1.70
C ILE A 111 -0.09 4.91 0.65
N CYS A 112 1.11 5.27 1.10
CA CYS A 112 2.30 5.36 0.27
C CYS A 112 3.27 4.26 0.70
N LEU A 113 3.55 3.35 -0.24
CA LEU A 113 4.54 2.29 -0.10
C LEU A 113 5.82 2.72 -0.81
N LEU A 114 6.96 2.61 -0.13
CA LEU A 114 8.27 2.92 -0.72
C LEU A 114 9.07 1.63 -0.89
N PHE A 115 9.61 1.43 -2.09
CA PHE A 115 10.39 0.28 -2.48
C PHE A 115 11.74 0.69 -3.06
N ASN A 116 12.73 -0.19 -2.95
CA ASN A 116 13.94 -0.11 -3.76
C ASN A 116 13.57 -0.42 -5.22
N LYS A 117 13.78 0.54 -6.12
CA LYS A 117 13.42 0.45 -7.54
C LYS A 117 14.14 -0.68 -8.27
N ASP A 118 15.32 -1.07 -7.80
CA ASP A 118 16.06 -2.19 -8.38
C ASP A 118 15.43 -3.55 -8.02
N ALA A 119 14.72 -3.63 -6.88
CA ALA A 119 13.94 -4.81 -6.51
C ALA A 119 12.55 -4.84 -7.16
N TYR A 120 11.91 -3.67 -7.22
CA TYR A 120 10.57 -3.48 -7.76
C TYR A 120 10.49 -2.22 -8.61
N TYR A 121 10.66 -2.40 -9.92
CA TYR A 121 10.72 -1.30 -10.88
C TYR A 121 9.36 -0.70 -11.22
N HIS A 122 8.32 -1.53 -11.32
CA HIS A 122 6.94 -1.14 -11.62
C HIS A 122 5.94 -2.10 -10.94
N LEU A 123 4.66 -1.74 -10.92
CA LEU A 123 3.58 -2.55 -10.35
C LEU A 123 3.44 -3.95 -10.96
N GLY A 124 3.81 -4.11 -12.22
CA GLY A 124 3.69 -5.35 -12.97
C GLY A 124 2.55 -5.30 -13.98
N ASP A 125 2.32 -6.44 -14.61
CA ASP A 125 1.27 -6.65 -15.59
C ASP A 125 -0.12 -6.69 -14.92
N TYR A 126 -1.10 -5.97 -15.45
CA TYR A 126 -2.45 -5.92 -14.89
C TYR A 126 -3.20 -7.25 -15.05
N GLU A 127 -2.82 -8.04 -16.05
CA GLU A 127 -3.39 -9.36 -16.35
C GLU A 127 -2.80 -10.48 -15.49
N ARG A 128 -1.70 -10.19 -14.76
CA ARG A 128 -1.04 -11.16 -13.90
C ARG A 128 -1.22 -10.81 -12.43
N GLU A 129 -1.33 -11.85 -11.60
CA GLU A 129 -1.45 -11.69 -10.15
C GLU A 129 -0.13 -11.96 -9.40
N ASP A 130 0.90 -12.45 -10.10
CA ASP A 130 2.18 -12.87 -9.52
C ASP A 130 3.20 -11.72 -9.38
N ASN A 131 2.71 -10.47 -9.40
CA ASN A 131 3.50 -9.25 -9.37
C ASN A 131 3.18 -8.36 -8.14
N LEU A 132 3.83 -7.19 -8.08
CA LEU A 132 3.71 -6.28 -6.95
C LEU A 132 2.28 -5.80 -6.72
N ARG A 133 1.53 -5.44 -7.77
CA ARG A 133 0.11 -5.10 -7.66
C ARG A 133 -0.68 -6.25 -7.08
N GLY A 134 -0.49 -7.45 -7.61
CA GLY A 134 -1.13 -8.66 -7.10
C GLY A 134 -0.84 -8.92 -5.62
N MET A 135 0.41 -8.73 -5.19
CA MET A 135 0.80 -8.83 -3.79
C MET A 135 0.15 -7.78 -2.89
N ILE A 136 0.14 -6.51 -3.32
CA ILE A 136 -0.49 -5.38 -2.59
C ILE A 136 -1.99 -5.61 -2.42
N THR A 137 -2.69 -5.84 -3.53
CA THR A 137 -4.12 -6.12 -3.50
C THR A 137 -4.37 -7.38 -2.66
N GLY A 138 -3.49 -8.38 -2.73
CA GLY A 138 -3.68 -9.66 -2.04
C GLY A 138 -3.55 -9.49 -0.54
N ALA A 139 -2.62 -8.65 -0.10
CA ALA A 139 -2.45 -8.28 1.28
C ALA A 139 -3.68 -7.55 1.84
N TRP A 140 -4.33 -6.70 1.04
CA TRP A 140 -5.57 -6.04 1.46
C TRP A 140 -6.71 -7.03 1.68
N TYR A 141 -6.96 -7.91 0.72
CA TYR A 141 -8.01 -8.93 0.85
C TYR A 141 -7.74 -9.89 2.02
N SER A 142 -6.48 -10.29 2.20
CA SER A 142 -6.07 -11.08 3.38
C SER A 142 -6.34 -10.34 4.69
N ALA A 143 -6.08 -9.03 4.78
CA ALA A 143 -6.34 -8.24 5.99
C ALA A 143 -7.82 -8.14 6.36
N LEU A 144 -8.69 -8.22 5.35
CA LEU A 144 -10.14 -8.24 5.48
C LEU A 144 -10.73 -9.65 5.63
N LYS A 145 -9.91 -10.72 5.60
CA LYS A 145 -10.36 -12.12 5.57
C LYS A 145 -11.32 -12.44 4.40
N LEU A 146 -11.04 -11.89 3.22
CA LEU A 146 -11.85 -12.10 2.00
C LEU A 146 -11.11 -12.96 0.97
N ASN A 147 -11.85 -13.79 0.23
CA ASN A 147 -11.36 -14.58 -0.91
C ASN A 147 -11.48 -13.79 -2.22
N ARG A 148 -10.52 -13.95 -3.15
CA ARG A 148 -10.59 -13.40 -4.52
C ARG A 148 -11.28 -14.38 -5.50
N PRO A 149 -11.95 -13.92 -6.58
CA PRO A 149 -12.39 -12.57 -6.93
C PRO A 149 -13.92 -12.52 -7.11
N GLY A 150 -14.67 -12.19 -6.06
CA GLY A 150 -16.14 -12.05 -6.17
C GLY A 150 -16.65 -10.61 -6.19
N PHE A 151 -15.80 -9.65 -5.82
CA PHE A 151 -16.25 -8.30 -5.53
C PHE A 151 -15.27 -7.28 -6.10
N PRO A 152 -15.76 -6.21 -6.77
CA PRO A 152 -14.97 -5.02 -7.04
C PRO A 152 -14.69 -4.30 -5.71
N GLY A 153 -13.86 -4.90 -4.87
CA GLY A 153 -13.28 -4.27 -3.69
C GLY A 153 -12.17 -3.34 -4.16
N GLU A 154 -12.51 -2.05 -4.15
CA GLU A 154 -11.82 -0.85 -4.63
C GLU A 154 -10.42 -0.63 -3.99
N CYS A 155 -9.49 -1.56 -4.22
CA CYS A 155 -8.06 -1.37 -3.98
C CYS A 155 -7.46 -0.74 -5.23
N PHE A 156 -7.40 0.59 -5.26
CA PHE A 156 -6.78 1.33 -6.35
C PHE A 156 -5.29 1.46 -6.08
N VAL A 157 -4.49 0.81 -6.92
CA VAL A 157 -3.02 0.84 -6.84
C VAL A 157 -2.52 1.70 -7.98
N CYS A 158 -1.88 2.83 -7.66
CA CYS A 158 -1.32 3.75 -8.63
C CYS A 158 0.17 3.97 -8.33
N GLU A 159 1.02 3.82 -9.33
CA GLU A 159 2.42 4.18 -9.20
C GLU A 159 2.55 5.71 -9.14
N LEU A 160 3.18 6.22 -8.08
CA LEU A 160 3.54 7.62 -8.04
C LEU A 160 4.87 7.77 -8.77
N ARG A 161 4.85 8.46 -9.91
CA ARG A 161 6.10 9.01 -10.45
C ARG A 161 6.56 10.09 -9.48
N LEU A 162 7.46 9.72 -8.57
CA LEU A 162 8.25 10.71 -7.86
C LEU A 162 9.04 11.45 -8.95
N PRO A 163 8.81 12.77 -9.17
CA PRO A 163 9.79 13.53 -9.94
C PRO A 163 11.13 13.33 -9.25
N ASP A 164 12.21 13.13 -10.01
CA ASP A 164 13.55 12.86 -9.49
C ASP A 164 13.83 13.75 -8.28
N LEU A 165 13.66 13.19 -7.07
CA LEU A 165 13.80 13.87 -5.78
C LEU A 165 15.29 13.97 -5.50
N ARG A 166 15.98 14.78 -6.32
CA ARG A 166 17.18 15.46 -5.88
C ARG A 166 16.69 16.67 -5.07
N LEU A 167 16.46 16.42 -3.78
CA LEU A 167 16.36 17.49 -2.78
C LEU A 167 17.70 18.24 -2.71
#